data_AF-A0ABD1DZH8-F1
#
_entry.id   AF-A0ABD1DZH8-F1
#
_cell.length_a   1.000
_cell.length_b   1.000
_cell.length_c   1.000
_cell.angle_alpha   90.00
_cell.angle_beta   90.00
_cell.angle_gamma   90.00
#
_symmetry.space_group_name_H-M   'P 1'
#
loop_
_entity.id
_entity.type
_entity.pdbx_description
1 polymer ?
#
loop_
_entity_poly.entity_id
_entity_poly.type
_entity_poly.pdbx_seq_one_letter_code
_entity_poly.pdbx_strand_id
1 'polypeptide(L)'
;MCLIKMCDVKQVSETKMPFSRDITMRLIQEYEKYPELYNVQDPLYKNKTKRQECLNKIAISLGCYGHITIGDVKKKINGLRTQYFNEMAKRKKSQTSGTATSDIYTSHWWCFEMLHFLENSAPVRKGESNLDLESVSQQYSVLTGYRAAKKKKFFFDCFDCFTLSFYKTVLKLK
;
A
#
# COMPACT_ATOMS: atom_id res chain seq x y z
N MET A 1 -3.79 44.09 24.90
CA MET A 1 -2.85 42.95 25.00
C MET A 1 -3.67 41.67 25.19
N CYS A 2 -4.13 41.06 24.10
CA CYS A 2 -4.80 39.75 24.18
C CYS A 2 -3.74 38.66 24.12
N LEU A 3 -3.39 38.13 25.29
CA LEU A 3 -2.61 36.91 25.42
C LEU A 3 -3.41 35.77 24.79
N ILE A 4 -3.00 35.42 23.58
CA ILE A 4 -3.33 34.14 22.93
C ILE A 4 -2.77 33.07 23.86
N LYS A 5 -3.63 32.49 24.70
CA LYS A 5 -3.28 31.31 25.47
C LYS A 5 -2.99 30.20 24.49
N MET A 6 -1.75 29.74 24.54
CA MET A 6 -1.27 28.56 23.86
C MET A 6 -2.24 27.42 24.18
N CYS A 7 -2.80 26.79 23.14
CA CYS A 7 -3.56 25.56 23.33
C CYS A 7 -2.64 24.52 23.97
N ASP A 8 -2.93 24.18 25.22
CA ASP A 8 -2.28 23.12 25.97
C ASP A 8 -2.34 21.81 25.18
N VAL A 9 -1.19 21.35 24.70
CA VAL A 9 -0.99 20.01 24.15
C VAL A 9 -1.10 19.02 25.30
N LYS A 10 -2.31 18.55 25.57
CA LYS A 10 -2.53 17.41 26.46
C LYS A 10 -2.34 16.13 25.66
N GLN A 11 -1.29 15.41 26.06
CA GLN A 11 -0.96 14.05 25.64
C GLN A 11 -2.20 13.14 25.78
N VAL A 12 -2.61 12.48 24.70
CA VAL A 12 -3.55 11.36 24.76
C VAL A 12 -2.81 10.08 24.43
N SER A 13 -2.67 9.28 25.47
CA SER A 13 -2.27 7.88 25.49
C SER A 13 -3.12 7.02 24.53
N GLU A 14 -2.42 6.23 23.73
CA GLU A 14 -2.78 4.90 23.21
C GLU A 14 -4.27 4.61 22.95
N THR A 15 -4.77 4.91 21.74
CA THR A 15 -6.18 4.60 21.38
C THR A 15 -6.40 4.24 19.90
N LYS A 16 -7.11 3.11 19.73
CA LYS A 16 -8.20 2.83 18.76
C LYS A 16 -8.26 3.74 17.52
N MET A 17 -8.04 3.15 16.33
CA MET A 17 -8.02 3.88 15.05
C MET A 17 -9.20 4.86 14.88
N PRO A 18 -8.96 6.16 14.58
CA PRO A 18 -9.98 7.21 14.50
C PRO A 18 -10.73 7.22 13.17
N PHE A 19 -10.96 6.06 12.57
CA PHE A 19 -11.59 5.95 11.25
C PHE A 19 -12.96 5.29 11.34
N SER A 20 -13.99 6.14 11.50
CA SER A 20 -15.39 5.79 11.26
C SER A 20 -15.64 5.52 9.77
N ARG A 21 -16.82 4.96 9.45
CA ARG A 21 -17.22 4.70 8.05
C ARG A 21 -17.20 5.98 7.21
N ASP A 22 -17.76 7.07 7.70
CA ASP A 22 -17.85 8.35 6.97
C ASP A 22 -16.46 8.98 6.72
N ILE A 23 -15.59 8.95 7.74
CA ILE A 23 -14.20 9.41 7.63
C ILE A 23 -13.45 8.57 6.59
N THR A 24 -13.68 7.25 6.59
CA THR A 24 -13.06 6.35 5.60
C THR A 24 -13.57 6.64 4.19
N MET A 25 -14.87 6.88 4.03
CA MET A 25 -15.47 7.26 2.76
C MET A 25 -14.86 8.56 2.23
N ARG A 26 -14.74 9.57 3.09
CA ARG A 26 -14.12 10.85 2.71
C ARG A 26 -12.63 10.71 2.40
N LEU A 27 -11.91 9.89 3.16
CA LEU A 27 -10.52 9.56 2.89
C LEU A 27 -10.36 8.97 1.48
N ILE A 28 -11.23 8.04 1.07
CA ILE A 28 -11.17 7.42 -0.26
C ILE A 28 -11.42 8.47 -1.35
N GLN A 29 -12.43 9.33 -1.18
CA GLN A 29 -12.73 10.42 -2.13
C GLN A 29 -11.59 11.42 -2.28
N GLU A 30 -10.91 11.79 -1.18
CA GLU A 30 -9.75 12.69 -1.26
C GLU A 30 -8.54 11.96 -1.84
N TYR A 31 -8.36 10.68 -1.53
CA TYR A 31 -7.24 9.87 -2.01
C TYR A 31 -7.28 9.66 -3.53
N GLU A 32 -8.46 9.46 -4.12
CA GLU A 32 -8.65 9.32 -5.56
C GLU A 32 -8.17 10.53 -6.37
N LYS A 33 -8.21 11.74 -5.79
CA LYS A 33 -7.79 12.98 -6.47
C LYS A 33 -6.28 13.09 -6.69
N TYR A 34 -5.48 12.27 -6.00
CA TYR A 34 -4.02 12.37 -5.99
C TYR A 34 -3.37 11.13 -6.62
N PRO A 35 -3.36 10.99 -7.96
CA PRO A 35 -2.76 9.86 -8.67
C PRO A 35 -1.27 9.67 -8.31
N GLU A 36 -0.55 10.72 -7.95
CA GLU A 36 0.85 10.67 -7.51
C GLU A 36 1.07 9.79 -6.26
N LEU A 37 0.01 9.46 -5.51
CA LEU A 37 0.11 8.58 -4.35
C LEU A 37 0.05 7.09 -4.70
N TYR A 38 -0.57 6.72 -5.83
CA TYR A 38 -0.90 5.33 -6.14
C TYR A 38 -0.58 4.88 -7.55
N ASN A 39 -0.60 5.78 -8.53
CA ASN A 39 -0.37 5.48 -9.93
C ASN A 39 1.14 5.50 -10.24
N VAL A 40 1.70 4.34 -10.56
CA VAL A 40 3.13 4.21 -10.88
C VAL A 40 3.52 4.92 -12.20
N GLN A 41 2.55 5.14 -13.09
CA GLN A 41 2.76 5.84 -14.36
C GLN A 41 2.78 7.36 -14.19
N ASP A 42 2.33 7.88 -13.05
CA ASP A 42 2.35 9.31 -12.79
C ASP A 42 3.81 9.79 -12.63
N PRO A 43 4.24 10.85 -13.32
CA PRO A 43 5.62 11.35 -13.24
C PRO A 43 6.00 11.80 -11.83
N LEU A 44 5.04 12.22 -11.01
CA LEU A 44 5.23 12.66 -9.64
C LEU A 44 5.20 11.51 -8.63
N TYR A 45 4.88 10.27 -9.04
CA TYR A 45 4.87 9.10 -8.15
C TYR A 45 6.22 8.83 -7.45
N LYS A 46 7.32 9.13 -8.15
CA LYS A 46 8.68 8.98 -7.60
C LYS A 46 9.10 10.18 -6.74
N ASN A 47 8.38 11.30 -6.81
CA ASN A 47 8.72 12.52 -6.10
C ASN A 47 8.22 12.45 -4.63
N LYS A 48 9.16 12.19 -3.71
CA LYS A 48 8.87 12.07 -2.27
C LYS A 48 8.23 13.34 -1.69
N THR A 49 8.70 14.51 -2.09
CA THR A 49 8.21 15.80 -1.59
C THR A 49 6.75 16.00 -1.99
N LYS A 50 6.43 15.77 -3.27
CA LYS A 50 5.05 15.89 -3.77
C LYS A 50 4.09 14.91 -3.10
N ARG A 51 4.53 13.69 -2.86
CA ARG A 51 3.71 12.70 -2.16
C ARG A 51 3.45 13.08 -0.71
N GLN A 52 4.46 13.61 -0.03
CA GLN A 52 4.30 14.09 1.33
C GLN A 52 3.36 15.31 1.38
N GLU A 53 3.47 16.24 0.42
CA GLU A 53 2.54 17.37 0.28
C GLU A 53 1.09 16.89 0.13
N CYS A 54 0.85 15.87 -0.70
CA CYS A 54 -0.51 15.36 -0.94
C CYS A 54 -1.09 14.63 0.26
N LEU A 55 -0.25 13.86 0.97
CA LEU A 55 -0.67 13.25 2.24
C LEU A 55 -0.97 14.30 3.31
N ASN A 56 -0.23 15.41 3.35
CA ASN A 56 -0.53 16.53 4.23
C ASN A 56 -1.88 17.17 3.85
N LYS A 57 -2.17 17.36 2.57
CA LYS A 57 -3.46 17.89 2.09
C LYS A 57 -4.63 17.00 2.53
N ILE A 58 -4.49 15.67 2.40
CA ILE A 58 -5.49 14.70 2.87
C ILE A 58 -5.66 14.76 4.39
N ALA A 59 -4.56 14.83 5.15
CA ALA A 59 -4.64 14.92 6.60
C ALA A 59 -5.33 16.22 7.06
N ILE A 60 -5.04 17.35 6.42
CA ILE A 60 -5.68 18.65 6.69
C ILE A 60 -7.17 18.60 6.37
N SER A 61 -7.57 18.04 5.22
CA SER A 61 -8.98 17.95 4.83
C SER A 61 -9.78 17.06 5.79
N LEU A 62 -9.16 16.02 6.33
CA LEU A 62 -9.78 15.13 7.32
C LEU A 62 -9.71 15.70 8.76
N GLY A 63 -8.86 16.68 9.02
CA GLY A 63 -8.67 17.28 10.34
C GLY A 63 -9.93 17.93 10.93
N CYS A 64 -10.90 18.30 10.08
CA CYS A 64 -12.20 18.80 10.54
C CYS A 64 -13.09 17.72 11.19
N TYR A 65 -12.82 16.44 10.96
CA TYR A 65 -13.57 15.30 11.52
C TYR A 65 -12.91 14.68 12.75
N GLY A 66 -11.67 15.08 13.07
CA GLY A 66 -10.94 14.58 14.23
C GLY A 66 -9.43 14.81 14.13
N HIS A 67 -8.73 14.48 15.21
CA HIS A 67 -7.26 14.55 15.25
C HIS A 67 -6.66 13.38 14.45
N ILE A 68 -6.44 13.61 13.15
CA ILE A 68 -5.90 12.62 12.22
C ILE A 68 -4.50 13.03 11.80
N THR A 69 -3.51 12.18 12.09
CA THR A 69 -2.13 12.43 11.68
C THR A 69 -1.86 11.88 10.28
N ILE A 70 -0.80 12.36 9.64
CA ILE A 70 -0.31 11.81 8.36
C ILE A 70 0.04 10.32 8.50
N GLY A 71 0.55 9.90 9.66
CA GLY A 71 0.84 8.50 9.96
C GLY A 71 -0.40 7.62 9.93
N ASP A 72 -1.50 8.11 10.50
CA ASP A 72 -2.80 7.41 10.50
C ASP A 72 -3.37 7.28 9.10
N VAL A 73 -3.29 8.35 8.30
CA VAL A 73 -3.70 8.35 6.89
C VAL A 73 -2.91 7.30 6.10
N LYS A 74 -1.57 7.31 6.21
CA LYS A 74 -0.70 6.30 5.55
C LYS A 74 -1.10 4.88 5.95
N LYS A 75 -1.25 4.62 7.25
CA LYS A 75 -1.61 3.30 7.78
C LYS A 75 -2.96 2.84 7.26
N LYS A 76 -3.95 3.74 7.22
CA LYS A 76 -5.30 3.44 6.72
C LYS A 76 -5.32 3.18 5.23
N ILE A 77 -4.64 4.00 4.43
CA ILE A 77 -4.49 3.80 2.97
C ILE A 77 -3.85 2.44 2.69
N ASN A 78 -2.76 2.09 3.40
CA ASN A 78 -2.11 0.79 3.23
C ASN A 78 -3.07 -0.38 3.50
N GLY A 79 -3.83 -0.32 4.60
CA GLY A 79 -4.84 -1.34 4.91
C GLY A 79 -5.92 -1.47 3.83
N LEU A 80 -6.44 -0.34 3.32
CA LEU A 80 -7.43 -0.32 2.23
C LEU A 80 -6.88 -0.96 0.96
N ARG A 81 -5.63 -0.61 0.57
CA ARG A 81 -4.96 -1.19 -0.60
C ARG A 81 -4.79 -2.69 -0.47
N THR A 82 -4.27 -3.17 0.66
CA THR A 82 -4.07 -4.60 0.89
C THR A 82 -5.40 -5.36 0.80
N GLN A 83 -6.45 -4.84 1.45
CA GLN A 83 -7.76 -5.47 1.39
C GLN A 83 -8.33 -5.47 -0.03
N TYR A 84 -8.26 -4.35 -0.75
CA TYR A 84 -8.73 -4.24 -2.13
C TYR A 84 -8.03 -5.24 -3.07
N PHE A 85 -6.70 -5.33 -3.04
CA PHE A 85 -5.97 -6.26 -3.91
C PHE A 85 -6.21 -7.73 -3.53
N ASN A 86 -6.46 -8.03 -2.25
CA ASN A 86 -6.86 -9.37 -1.82
C ASN A 86 -8.25 -9.75 -2.37
N GLU A 87 -9.21 -8.83 -2.31
CA GLU A 87 -10.54 -9.00 -2.91
C GLU A 87 -10.44 -9.17 -4.43
N MET A 88 -9.57 -8.41 -5.09
CA MET A 88 -9.29 -8.56 -6.52
C MET A 88 -8.66 -9.89 -6.87
N ALA A 89 -7.75 -10.41 -6.05
CA ALA A 89 -7.16 -11.73 -6.25
C ALA A 89 -8.22 -12.84 -6.14
N LYS A 90 -9.19 -12.72 -5.22
CA LYS A 90 -10.32 -13.68 -5.12
C LYS A 90 -11.19 -13.64 -6.38
N ARG A 91 -11.55 -12.44 -6.84
CA ARG A 91 -12.33 -12.26 -8.08
C ARG A 91 -11.62 -12.86 -9.29
N LYS A 92 -10.33 -12.58 -9.46
CA LYS A 92 -9.52 -13.14 -10.57
C LYS A 92 -9.41 -14.66 -10.50
N LYS A 93 -9.20 -15.25 -9.32
CA LYS A 93 -9.15 -16.71 -9.14
C LYS A 93 -10.46 -17.38 -9.53
N SER A 94 -11.60 -16.83 -9.11
CA SER A 94 -12.93 -17.34 -9.50
C SER A 94 -13.11 -17.32 -11.03
N GLN A 95 -12.65 -16.26 -11.70
CA GLN A 95 -12.72 -16.17 -13.17
C GLN A 95 -11.81 -17.20 -13.88
N THR A 96 -10.62 -17.48 -13.37
CA THR A 96 -9.66 -18.41 -14.02
C THR A 96 -10.04 -19.88 -13.83
N SER A 97 -10.81 -20.22 -12.81
CA SER A 97 -11.03 -21.62 -12.39
C SER A 97 -12.00 -22.43 -13.25
N GLY A 98 -12.34 -21.97 -14.47
CA GLY A 98 -13.26 -22.65 -15.38
C GLY A 98 -14.66 -22.87 -14.79
N THR A 99 -15.02 -22.09 -13.77
CA THR A 99 -16.27 -22.23 -13.04
C THR A 99 -17.41 -21.75 -13.93
N ALA A 100 -18.51 -22.52 -13.97
CA ALA A 100 -19.71 -22.15 -14.71
C ALA A 100 -20.15 -20.71 -14.35
N THR A 101 -20.66 -19.97 -15.33
CA THR A 101 -20.97 -18.52 -15.29
C THR A 101 -21.78 -18.05 -14.07
N SER A 102 -22.42 -18.98 -13.35
CA SER A 102 -23.20 -18.73 -12.14
C SER A 102 -22.39 -18.43 -10.87
N ASP A 103 -21.08 -18.68 -10.83
CA ASP A 103 -20.29 -18.68 -9.58
C ASP A 103 -19.13 -17.65 -9.55
N ILE A 104 -19.31 -16.51 -10.24
CA ILE A 104 -18.33 -15.43 -10.23
C ILE A 104 -18.33 -14.73 -8.86
N TYR A 105 -17.17 -14.74 -8.19
CA TYR A 105 -17.01 -14.10 -6.89
C TYR A 105 -17.32 -12.60 -6.94
N THR A 106 -18.30 -12.18 -6.14
CA THR A 106 -18.67 -10.78 -5.95
C THR A 106 -18.28 -10.34 -4.54
N SER A 107 -17.45 -9.29 -4.44
CA SER A 107 -17.02 -8.77 -3.13
C SER A 107 -18.19 -8.09 -2.44
N HIS A 108 -18.42 -8.43 -1.16
CA HIS A 108 -19.43 -7.79 -0.30
C HIS A 108 -18.86 -6.62 0.50
N TRP A 109 -17.62 -6.22 0.22
CA TRP A 109 -16.96 -5.17 0.97
C TRP A 109 -17.50 -3.79 0.56
N TRP A 110 -18.06 -3.06 1.53
CA TRP A 110 -18.83 -1.83 1.29
C TRP A 110 -18.09 -0.71 0.53
N CYS A 111 -16.77 -0.64 0.59
CA CYS A 111 -15.98 0.35 -0.16
C CYS A 111 -15.17 -0.23 -1.32
N PHE A 112 -15.47 -1.47 -1.72
CA PHE A 112 -14.78 -2.14 -2.81
C PHE A 112 -14.90 -1.37 -4.13
N GLU A 113 -16.11 -0.94 -4.48
CA GLU A 113 -16.38 -0.16 -5.71
C GLU A 113 -15.70 1.21 -5.69
N MET A 114 -15.65 1.86 -4.52
CA MET A 114 -14.98 3.16 -4.39
C MET A 114 -13.47 3.09 -4.63
N LEU A 115 -12.84 1.92 -4.45
CA LEU A 115 -11.41 1.71 -4.62
C LEU A 115 -11.05 1.22 -6.03
N HIS A 116 -12.01 1.19 -6.96
CA HIS A 116 -11.81 0.67 -8.31
C HIS A 116 -10.76 1.45 -9.12
N PHE A 117 -10.55 2.73 -8.82
CA PHE A 117 -9.50 3.54 -9.44
C PHE A 117 -8.08 2.97 -9.22
N LEU A 118 -7.89 2.08 -8.24
CA LEU A 118 -6.62 1.42 -7.98
C LEU A 118 -6.29 0.29 -8.96
N GLU A 119 -7.26 -0.24 -9.71
CA GLU A 119 -7.05 -1.39 -10.60
C GLU A 119 -5.94 -1.13 -11.63
N ASN A 120 -5.99 0.04 -12.27
CA ASN A 120 -5.05 0.43 -13.33
C ASN A 120 -3.70 0.95 -12.79
N SER A 121 -3.58 1.09 -11.47
CA SER A 121 -2.39 1.67 -10.83
C SER A 121 -1.26 0.67 -10.59
N ALA A 122 -1.59 -0.62 -10.54
CA ALA A 122 -0.60 -1.67 -10.34
C ALA A 122 0.03 -2.05 -11.69
N PRO A 123 1.37 -2.01 -11.83
CA PRO A 123 2.00 -2.57 -13.01
C PRO A 123 1.70 -4.07 -13.05
N VAL A 124 1.05 -4.52 -14.12
CA VAL A 124 0.94 -5.94 -14.42
C VAL A 124 2.36 -6.45 -14.63
N ARG A 125 2.95 -7.08 -13.61
CA ARG A 125 4.15 -7.89 -13.82
C ARG A 125 3.73 -9.03 -14.73
N LYS A 126 4.06 -8.95 -16.03
CA LYS A 126 4.05 -10.12 -16.90
C LYS A 126 5.02 -11.12 -16.25
N GLY A 127 4.50 -12.24 -15.78
CA GLY A 127 5.35 -13.32 -15.30
C GLY A 127 6.10 -13.88 -16.50
N GLU A 128 7.39 -13.61 -16.61
CA GLU A 128 8.24 -14.35 -17.53
C GLU A 128 8.39 -15.76 -16.96
N SER A 129 7.76 -16.75 -17.61
CA SER A 129 7.98 -18.16 -17.30
C SER A 129 9.43 -18.51 -17.65
N ASN A 130 10.16 -19.10 -16.71
CA ASN A 130 11.59 -19.48 -16.85
C ASN A 130 11.82 -20.64 -17.85
N LEU A 131 11.00 -20.80 -18.90
CA LEU A 131 11.00 -22.01 -19.72
C LEU A 131 12.06 -22.05 -20.85
N ASP A 132 12.88 -21.01 -21.06
CA ASP A 132 13.82 -20.95 -22.21
C ASP A 132 15.29 -20.67 -21.85
N LEU A 133 15.82 -21.19 -20.74
CA LEU A 133 17.24 -20.96 -20.35
C LEU A 133 18.00 -22.24 -19.98
N GLU A 134 17.59 -23.41 -20.50
CA GLU A 134 18.28 -24.68 -20.21
C GLU A 134 19.48 -25.00 -21.12
N SER A 135 19.79 -24.24 -22.18
CA SER A 135 20.89 -24.59 -23.09
C SER A 135 22.24 -23.89 -22.82
N VAL A 136 22.27 -22.83 -22.01
CA VAL A 136 23.52 -22.05 -21.76
C VAL A 136 24.15 -22.36 -20.39
N SER A 137 23.37 -22.95 -19.46
CA SER A 137 23.81 -23.16 -18.07
C SER A 137 24.85 -24.27 -17.88
N GLN A 138 24.87 -25.32 -18.71
CA GLN A 138 25.79 -26.44 -18.52
C GLN A 138 27.27 -26.07 -18.74
N GLN A 139 27.57 -25.07 -19.58
CA GLN A 139 28.96 -24.66 -19.82
C GLN A 139 29.56 -23.86 -18.65
N TYR A 140 28.76 -23.11 -17.89
CA TYR A 140 29.26 -22.26 -16.80
C TYR A 140 29.40 -22.99 -15.45
N SER A 141 28.69 -24.10 -15.24
CA SER A 141 28.72 -24.84 -13.96
C SER A 141 29.98 -25.69 -13.74
N VAL A 142 30.79 -25.94 -14.77
CA VAL A 142 32.04 -26.72 -14.63
C VAL A 142 33.19 -25.86 -14.06
N LEU A 143 33.14 -24.53 -14.21
CA LEU A 143 34.27 -23.65 -13.85
C LEU A 143 34.15 -23.00 -12.46
N THR A 144 33.00 -23.03 -11.79
CA THR A 144 32.85 -22.39 -10.48
C THR A 144 32.03 -23.26 -9.53
N GLY A 145 32.72 -23.95 -8.62
CA GLY A 145 32.13 -24.89 -7.65
C GLY A 145 31.27 -24.25 -6.55
N TYR A 146 30.18 -23.59 -6.90
CA TYR A 146 29.22 -23.03 -5.93
C TYR A 146 27.98 -23.90 -5.80
N ARG A 147 27.70 -24.36 -4.56
CA ARG A 147 26.39 -24.91 -4.18
C ARG A 147 25.39 -23.77 -3.97
N ALA A 148 24.40 -23.65 -4.87
CA ALA A 148 23.31 -22.68 -4.73
C ALA A 148 22.21 -23.21 -3.79
N ALA A 149 22.09 -22.61 -2.60
CA ALA A 149 20.95 -22.78 -1.71
C ALA A 149 19.77 -21.89 -2.18
N LYS A 150 18.67 -22.50 -2.62
CA LYS A 150 17.46 -21.80 -3.08
C LYS A 150 16.70 -21.19 -1.88
N LYS A 151 16.87 -19.88 -1.63
CA LYS A 151 15.92 -19.08 -0.84
C LYS A 151 14.91 -18.41 -1.79
N LYS A 152 13.68 -18.95 -1.86
CA LYS A 152 12.53 -18.25 -2.43
C LYS A 152 12.18 -17.08 -1.51
N LYS A 153 12.66 -15.88 -1.84
CA LYS A 153 12.17 -14.63 -1.25
C LYS A 153 11.07 -14.10 -2.16
N PHE A 154 9.82 -14.33 -1.77
CA PHE A 154 8.66 -13.67 -2.34
C PHE A 154 8.84 -12.16 -2.12
N PHE A 155 9.24 -11.45 -3.16
CA PHE A 155 9.49 -10.01 -3.15
C PHE A 155 8.25 -9.30 -3.71
N PHE A 156 7.27 -9.09 -2.82
CA PHE A 156 6.28 -8.03 -2.99
C PHE A 156 6.80 -6.77 -2.30
N ASP A 157 7.74 -6.09 -2.95
CA ASP A 157 8.07 -4.73 -2.59
C ASP A 157 7.83 -3.82 -3.79
N CYS A 158 6.78 -3.02 -3.68
CA CYS A 158 6.82 -1.63 -4.11
C CYS A 158 5.77 -0.86 -3.30
N PHE A 159 5.95 -0.77 -1.97
CA PHE A 159 5.88 0.46 -1.16
C PHE A 159 5.89 0.11 0.34
N ASP A 160 7.03 -0.29 0.93
CA ASP A 160 7.39 -0.09 2.36
C ASP A 160 8.77 -0.70 2.75
N CYS A 161 9.84 -0.45 1.98
CA CYS A 161 11.20 -0.79 2.43
C CYS A 161 11.81 0.28 3.39
N PHE A 162 11.03 1.26 3.87
CA PHE A 162 11.57 2.37 4.68
C PHE A 162 11.03 2.50 6.11
N THR A 163 10.01 1.76 6.53
CA THR A 163 9.44 1.90 7.89
C THR A 163 9.97 0.87 8.90
N LEU A 164 10.71 -0.15 8.47
CA LEU A 164 11.32 -1.15 9.35
C LEU A 164 12.77 -0.83 9.77
N SER A 165 13.40 0.19 9.19
CA SER A 165 14.73 0.64 9.63
C SER A 165 14.70 1.68 10.77
N PHE A 166 13.53 2.23 11.11
CA PHE A 166 13.44 3.27 12.15
C PHE A 166 13.04 2.71 13.53
N TYR A 167 12.19 1.68 13.60
CA TYR A 167 11.78 1.09 14.89
C TYR A 167 12.81 0.17 15.55
N LYS A 168 13.88 -0.21 14.84
CA LYS A 168 14.94 -1.08 15.41
C LYS A 168 16.16 -0.34 15.95
N THR A 169 16.23 0.98 15.78
CA THR A 169 17.36 1.80 16.25
C THR A 169 17.10 2.49 17.60
N VAL A 170 15.83 2.69 17.99
CA VAL A 170 15.48 3.39 19.24
C VAL A 170 15.41 2.46 20.47
N LEU A 171 15.47 1.13 20.29
CA LEU A 171 15.41 0.14 21.38
C LEU A 171 16.77 -0.48 21.74
N LYS A 172 17.87 0.23 21.47
CA LYS A 172 19.25 -0.13 21.88
C LYS A 172 19.98 0.99 22.64
N LEU A 173 19.24 1.96 23.18
CA LEU A 173 19.76 2.96 24.11
C LEU A 173 18.83 3.08 25.31
N LYS A 174 18.75 2.01 26.09
CA LYS A 174 18.50 2.01 27.53
C LYS A 174 19.05 0.71 28.10
#